data_AF-W0V9R9-F1
#
_entry.id   AF-W0V9R9-F1
#
_cell.length_a   1.000
_cell.length_b   1.000
_cell.length_c   1.000
_cell.angle_alpha   90.00
_cell.angle_beta   90.00
_cell.angle_gamma   90.00
#
_symmetry.space_group_name_H-M   'P 1'
#
loop_
_entity.id
_entity.type
_entity.pdbx_description
1 polymer ?
#
loop_
_entity_poly.entity_id
_entity_poly.type
_entity_poly.pdbx_seq_one_letter_code
_entity_poly.pdbx_strand_id
1 'polypeptide(L)'
;MDTVRYGCFFSYAHGHYVFMNKFKNDLIEALQCYLEPHLDNEHALFVDSEQLGGGDDLDQRIARALCESVCMILLYTPKYEAHPYTRREFAAMQLIELERRGWYTLPSHLIIPVIMTRHPAGLPRQITEPGMYLDFSGYTLASGDLKANPDYLPAIQKIVERIASHYHLLKSSTPPGHDCSRFVMPDIPPEWRIVPPPHFPR
;
A
#
# COMPACT_ATOMS: atom_id res chain seq x y z
N MET A 1 -17.18 17.54 -5.89
CA MET A 1 -15.70 17.47 -5.91
C MET A 1 -15.36 16.03 -5.59
N ASP A 2 -14.72 15.34 -6.52
CA ASP A 2 -14.38 13.93 -6.35
C ASP A 2 -13.37 13.78 -5.20
N THR A 3 -13.70 12.89 -4.27
CA THR A 3 -12.92 12.60 -3.04
C THR A 3 -11.76 11.65 -3.30
N VAL A 4 -11.78 10.95 -4.43
CA VAL A 4 -10.73 10.00 -4.84
C VAL A 4 -9.74 10.72 -5.75
N ARG A 5 -8.45 10.60 -5.46
CA ARG A 5 -7.37 11.11 -6.31
C ARG A 5 -6.37 10.07 -6.75
N TYR A 6 -6.30 8.94 -6.02
CA TYR A 6 -5.29 7.92 -6.25
C TYR A 6 -5.91 6.52 -6.29
N GLY A 7 -5.53 5.71 -7.28
CA GLY A 7 -5.87 4.28 -7.31
C GLY A 7 -5.29 3.54 -6.10
N CYS A 8 -4.08 3.89 -5.67
CA CYS A 8 -3.59 3.42 -4.38
C CYS A 8 -2.51 4.31 -3.76
N PHE A 9 -2.40 4.23 -2.43
CA PHE A 9 -1.26 4.71 -1.68
C PHE A 9 -0.19 3.61 -1.63
N PHE A 10 1.05 3.90 -2.01
CA PHE A 10 2.14 2.95 -2.03
C PHE A 10 3.04 3.17 -0.80
N SER A 11 2.84 2.37 0.23
CA SER A 11 3.57 2.42 1.50
C SER A 11 4.73 1.41 1.50
N TYR A 12 5.94 1.86 1.81
CA TYR A 12 7.13 1.02 1.90
C TYR A 12 8.17 1.60 2.86
N ALA A 13 8.97 0.72 3.48
CA ALA A 13 10.14 1.17 4.23
C ALA A 13 11.29 1.49 3.28
N HIS A 14 11.84 2.70 3.40
CA HIS A 14 13.03 3.09 2.65
C HIS A 14 14.25 2.23 3.02
N GLY A 15 15.09 1.99 2.02
CA GLY A 15 16.26 1.15 2.15
C GLY A 15 17.24 1.42 1.02
N HIS A 16 18.52 1.22 1.30
CA HIS A 16 19.61 1.59 0.40
C HIS A 16 19.91 0.53 -0.69
N TYR A 17 19.13 -0.55 -0.76
CA TYR A 17 19.46 -1.68 -1.63
C TYR A 17 18.88 -1.50 -3.04
N VAL A 18 19.76 -1.55 -4.04
CA VAL A 18 19.45 -1.42 -5.47
C VAL A 18 18.32 -2.38 -5.90
N PHE A 19 18.33 -3.61 -5.41
CA PHE A 19 17.31 -4.61 -5.69
C PHE A 19 15.89 -4.16 -5.28
N MET A 20 15.75 -3.59 -4.08
CA MET A 20 14.46 -3.12 -3.58
C MET A 20 13.92 -1.95 -4.40
N ASN A 21 14.81 -1.02 -4.78
CA ASN A 21 14.42 0.10 -5.62
C ASN A 21 14.02 -0.35 -7.02
N LYS A 22 14.72 -1.32 -7.60
CA LYS A 22 14.31 -1.91 -8.89
C LYS A 22 12.93 -2.56 -8.78
N PHE A 23 12.73 -3.48 -7.85
CA PHE A 23 11.44 -4.15 -7.68
C PHE A 23 10.30 -3.14 -7.48
N LYS A 24 10.50 -2.16 -6.59
CA LYS A 24 9.53 -1.09 -6.33
C LYS A 24 9.18 -0.35 -7.61
N ASN A 25 10.17 0.08 -8.38
CA ASN A 25 9.94 0.86 -9.60
C ASN A 25 9.26 0.02 -10.68
N ASP A 26 9.69 -1.22 -10.88
CA ASP A 26 9.06 -2.15 -11.83
C ASP A 26 7.59 -2.42 -11.45
N LEU A 27 7.29 -2.58 -10.16
CA LEU A 27 5.92 -2.76 -9.68
C LEU A 27 5.07 -1.50 -9.86
N ILE A 28 5.61 -0.32 -9.55
CA ILE A 28 4.92 0.96 -9.79
C ILE A 28 4.60 1.10 -11.28
N GLU A 29 5.56 0.86 -12.16
CA GLU A 29 5.37 0.98 -13.62
C GLU A 29 4.31 0.00 -14.12
N ALA A 30 4.35 -1.26 -13.68
CA ALA A 30 3.34 -2.26 -14.04
C ALA A 30 1.95 -1.82 -13.57
N LEU A 31 1.82 -1.37 -12.32
CA LEU A 31 0.54 -0.93 -11.76
C LEU A 31 0.01 0.32 -12.47
N GLN A 32 0.86 1.29 -12.81
CA GLN A 32 0.48 2.45 -13.60
C GLN A 32 -0.09 2.04 -14.95
N CYS A 33 0.59 1.12 -15.65
CA CYS A 33 0.16 0.62 -16.95
C CYS A 33 -1.20 -0.09 -16.89
N TYR A 34 -1.42 -0.93 -15.87
CA TYR A 34 -2.63 -1.74 -15.79
C TYR A 34 -3.81 -1.05 -15.09
N LEU A 35 -3.57 -0.03 -14.26
CA LEU A 35 -4.65 0.75 -13.62
C LEU A 35 -5.18 1.87 -14.51
N GLU A 36 -4.38 2.41 -15.43
CA GLU A 36 -4.78 3.53 -16.29
C GLU A 36 -6.12 3.30 -17.02
N PRO A 37 -6.42 2.09 -17.57
CA PRO A 37 -7.71 1.85 -18.23
C PRO A 37 -8.92 1.80 -17.29
N HIS A 38 -8.71 1.70 -15.97
CA HIS A 38 -9.77 1.57 -14.98
C HIS A 38 -10.11 2.88 -14.26
N LEU A 39 -9.21 3.87 -14.33
CA LEU A 39 -9.36 5.16 -13.65
C LEU A 39 -9.80 6.22 -14.67
N ASP A 40 -10.63 7.18 -14.25
CA ASP A 40 -11.14 8.20 -15.17
C ASP A 40 -10.10 9.33 -15.38
N ASN A 41 -9.71 9.99 -14.29
CA ASN A 41 -8.72 11.07 -14.30
C ASN A 41 -7.79 11.04 -13.06
N GLU A 42 -7.96 10.05 -12.21
CA GLU A 42 -7.19 9.85 -10.99
C GLU A 42 -5.78 9.34 -11.32
N HIS A 43 -4.82 9.66 -10.46
CA HIS A 43 -3.48 9.10 -10.59
C HIS A 43 -3.50 7.63 -10.17
N ALA A 44 -2.79 6.76 -10.89
CA ALA A 44 -2.73 5.35 -10.52
C ALA A 44 -2.18 5.12 -9.10
N LEU A 45 -1.12 5.86 -8.72
CA LEU A 45 -0.49 5.75 -7.41
C LEU A 45 -0.12 7.10 -6.81
N PHE A 46 -0.25 7.20 -5.49
CA PHE A 46 0.55 8.09 -4.65
C PHE A 46 1.70 7.27 -4.05
N VAL A 47 2.95 7.66 -4.30
CA VAL A 47 4.11 6.96 -3.72
C VAL A 47 4.64 7.79 -2.57
N ASP A 48 4.66 7.21 -1.37
CA ASP A 48 5.30 7.85 -0.22
C ASP A 48 6.81 7.94 -0.47
N SER A 49 7.25 9.09 -0.97
CA SER A 49 8.63 9.32 -1.42
C SER A 49 9.47 10.08 -0.41
N GLU A 50 9.02 10.19 0.85
CA GLU A 50 9.62 11.04 1.89
C GLU A 50 11.15 10.87 2.02
N GLN A 51 11.86 11.73 1.29
CA GLN A 51 13.13 12.32 1.68
C GLN A 51 12.82 13.51 2.59
N LEU A 52 13.15 13.35 3.88
CA LEU A 52 13.71 14.38 4.74
C LEU A 52 12.90 15.69 4.89
N GLY A 53 11.97 15.67 5.85
CA GLY A 53 11.83 16.72 6.87
C GLY A 53 10.70 17.73 6.64
N GLY A 54 9.74 17.78 7.57
CA GLY A 54 8.95 19.00 7.78
C GLY A 54 7.57 18.84 8.39
N GLY A 55 7.45 19.11 9.70
CA GLY A 55 6.28 19.71 10.35
C GLY A 55 4.88 19.08 10.17
N ASP A 56 3.88 19.77 10.70
CA ASP A 56 2.47 19.34 10.67
C ASP A 56 1.90 19.28 9.23
N ASP A 57 2.44 20.07 8.31
CA ASP A 57 2.00 20.12 6.90
C ASP A 57 2.23 18.81 6.15
N LEU A 58 3.30 18.09 6.48
CA LEU A 58 3.60 16.80 5.87
C LEU A 58 2.62 15.72 6.34
N ASP A 59 2.43 15.62 7.66
CA ASP A 59 1.49 14.66 8.26
C ASP A 59 0.08 14.85 7.68
N GLN A 60 -0.34 16.10 7.51
CA GLN A 60 -1.62 16.43 6.88
C GLN A 60 -1.69 16.01 5.41
N ARG A 61 -0.60 16.18 4.65
CA ARG A 61 -0.53 15.74 3.24
C ARG A 61 -0.61 14.22 3.13
N ILE A 62 0.09 13.48 3.97
CA ILE A 62 0.06 12.01 3.98
C ILE A 62 -1.32 11.49 4.42
N ALA A 63 -1.89 12.04 5.50
CA ALA A 63 -3.27 11.72 5.92
C ALA A 63 -4.25 11.92 4.77
N ARG A 64 -4.18 13.08 4.11
CA ARG A 64 -5.04 13.40 2.98
C ARG A 64 -4.82 12.42 1.83
N ALA A 65 -3.58 12.12 1.45
CA ALA A 65 -3.28 11.19 0.36
C ALA A 65 -3.78 9.76 0.64
N LEU A 66 -3.66 9.29 1.89
CA LEU A 66 -4.23 8.00 2.32
C LEU A 66 -5.76 7.99 2.18
N CYS A 67 -6.43 9.03 2.68
CA CYS A 67 -7.89 9.15 2.57
C CYS A 67 -8.37 9.30 1.13
N GLU A 68 -7.62 10.02 0.28
CA GLU A 68 -7.94 10.19 -1.15
C GLU A 68 -7.55 8.96 -2.01
N SER A 69 -6.92 7.94 -1.41
CA SER A 69 -6.55 6.70 -2.10
C SER A 69 -7.64 5.63 -2.01
N VAL A 70 -7.89 4.89 -3.09
CA VAL A 70 -8.86 3.78 -3.09
C VAL A 70 -8.40 2.63 -2.19
N CYS A 71 -7.14 2.24 -2.29
CA CYS A 71 -6.51 1.17 -1.50
C CYS A 71 -5.11 1.59 -1.05
N MET A 72 -4.47 0.78 -0.21
CA MET A 72 -3.05 0.89 0.09
C MET A 72 -2.32 -0.37 -0.37
N ILE A 73 -1.26 -0.21 -1.16
CA ILE A 73 -0.28 -1.26 -1.38
C ILE A 73 0.79 -1.13 -0.31
N LEU A 74 1.04 -2.22 0.38
CA LEU A 74 2.07 -2.33 1.40
C LEU A 74 3.18 -3.22 0.88
N LEU A 75 4.36 -2.66 0.63
CA LEU A 75 5.54 -3.45 0.26
C LEU A 75 6.23 -3.98 1.53
N TYR A 76 5.97 -5.23 1.87
CA TYR A 76 6.42 -5.82 3.11
C TYR A 76 7.89 -6.26 3.02
N THR A 77 8.66 -5.79 4.01
CA THR A 77 9.97 -6.28 4.39
C THR A 77 10.05 -6.25 5.92
N PRO A 78 11.01 -6.91 6.59
CA PRO A 78 11.15 -6.80 8.03
C PRO A 78 11.41 -5.35 8.51
N LYS A 79 11.94 -4.48 7.64
CA LYS A 79 12.07 -3.05 7.95
C LYS A 79 10.72 -2.33 8.02
N TYR A 80 9.72 -2.80 7.28
CA TYR A 80 8.39 -2.22 7.26
C TYR A 80 7.75 -2.25 8.66
N GLU A 81 7.80 -3.40 9.33
CA GLU A 81 7.20 -3.54 10.66
C GLU A 81 8.00 -2.84 11.77
N ALA A 82 9.30 -2.59 11.57
CA ALA A 82 10.12 -1.88 12.53
C ALA A 82 9.92 -0.35 12.43
N HIS A 83 9.60 0.17 11.24
CA HIS A 83 9.56 1.62 11.01
C HIS A 83 8.26 2.25 11.56
N PRO A 84 8.34 3.27 12.43
CA PRO A 84 7.16 3.88 13.07
C PRO A 84 6.15 4.46 12.08
N TYR A 85 6.62 5.17 11.04
CA TYR A 85 5.74 5.82 10.07
C TYR A 85 4.94 4.82 9.23
N THR A 86 5.56 3.74 8.74
CA THR A 86 4.87 2.73 7.92
C THR A 86 3.81 2.00 8.75
N ARG A 87 4.08 1.75 10.04
CA ARG A 87 3.06 1.23 10.96
C ARG A 87 1.91 2.22 11.20
N ARG A 88 2.21 3.53 11.26
CA ARG A 88 1.20 4.60 11.37
C ARG A 88 0.31 4.68 10.13
N GLU A 89 0.89 4.56 8.92
CA GLU A 89 0.15 4.49 7.65
C GLU A 89 -0.74 3.25 7.56
N PHE A 90 -0.23 2.09 7.99
CA PHE A 90 -1.02 0.87 8.09
C PHE A 90 -2.24 1.07 9.00
N ALA A 91 -2.03 1.62 10.20
CA ALA A 91 -3.11 1.92 11.14
C ALA A 91 -4.10 2.95 10.57
N ALA A 92 -3.61 3.98 9.87
CA ALA A 92 -4.45 4.97 9.21
C ALA A 92 -5.38 4.33 8.16
N MET A 93 -4.84 3.45 7.31
CA MET A 93 -5.66 2.73 6.32
C MET A 93 -6.66 1.76 6.98
N GLN A 94 -6.35 1.19 8.15
CA GLN A 94 -7.33 0.41 8.91
C GLN A 94 -8.51 1.26 9.40
N LEU A 95 -8.26 2.50 9.83
CA LEU A 95 -9.32 3.44 10.22
C LEU A 95 -10.18 3.85 9.02
N ILE A 96 -9.55 4.15 7.88
CA ILE A 96 -10.24 4.45 6.62
C ILE A 96 -11.08 3.25 6.16
N GLU A 97 -10.55 2.04 6.27
CA GLU A 97 -11.29 0.81 5.96
C GLU A 97 -12.53 0.65 6.86
N LEU A 98 -12.38 0.91 8.16
CA LEU A 98 -13.49 0.84 9.11
C LEU A 98 -14.59 1.87 8.79
N GLU A 99 -14.20 3.09 8.42
CA GLU A 99 -15.13 4.14 8.00
C GLU A 99 -15.88 3.71 6.71
N ARG A 100 -15.14 3.28 5.68
CA ARG A 100 -15.70 2.93 4.37
C ARG A 100 -16.60 1.70 4.39
N ARG A 101 -16.39 0.76 5.34
CA ARG A 101 -17.35 -0.33 5.61
C ARG A 101 -18.74 0.17 5.99
N GLY A 102 -18.86 1.39 6.51
CA GLY A 102 -20.14 2.03 6.79
C GLY A 102 -20.85 2.57 5.54
N TRP A 103 -20.14 2.70 4.42
CA TRP A 103 -20.68 3.28 3.18
C TRP A 103 -21.10 2.20 2.19
N TYR A 104 -20.33 1.11 2.10
CA TYR A 104 -20.58 -0.01 1.21
C TYR A 104 -19.97 -1.31 1.73
N THR A 105 -20.50 -2.45 1.26
CA THR A 105 -19.88 -3.75 1.52
C THR A 105 -18.54 -3.83 0.79
N LEU A 106 -17.45 -3.89 1.55
CA LEU A 106 -16.12 -4.00 0.96
C LEU A 106 -15.94 -5.37 0.26
N PRO A 107 -15.49 -5.41 -1.01
CA PRO A 107 -15.21 -6.67 -1.70
C PRO A 107 -13.99 -7.41 -1.11
N SER A 108 -13.10 -6.69 -0.43
CA SER A 108 -11.93 -7.21 0.28
C SER A 108 -11.37 -6.10 1.20
N HIS A 109 -10.29 -6.37 1.95
CA HIS A 109 -9.59 -5.30 2.68
C HIS A 109 -9.04 -4.21 1.74
N LEU A 110 -8.79 -3.01 2.25
CA LEU A 110 -8.14 -1.92 1.49
C LEU A 110 -6.62 -2.03 1.47
N ILE A 111 -6.05 -2.78 2.40
CA ILE A 111 -4.61 -3.03 2.47
C ILE A 111 -4.29 -4.26 1.62
N ILE A 112 -3.37 -4.10 0.67
CA ILE A 112 -2.88 -5.12 -0.26
C ILE A 112 -1.40 -5.38 0.03
N PRO A 113 -1.08 -6.41 0.84
CA PRO A 113 0.31 -6.76 1.13
C PRO A 113 1.02 -7.41 -0.07
N VAL A 114 2.20 -6.90 -0.38
CA VAL A 114 3.12 -7.44 -1.39
C VAL A 114 4.42 -7.86 -0.68
N ILE A 115 4.76 -9.14 -0.74
CA ILE A 115 5.89 -9.72 -0.02
C ILE A 115 7.10 -9.78 -0.95
N MET A 116 8.16 -9.02 -0.66
CA MET A 116 9.32 -8.92 -1.55
C MET A 116 10.43 -9.93 -1.24
N THR A 117 10.46 -10.46 -0.02
CA THR A 117 11.57 -11.31 0.46
C THR A 117 11.04 -12.58 1.09
N ARG A 118 11.88 -13.62 1.17
CA ARG A 118 11.55 -14.79 2.00
C ARG A 118 11.57 -14.38 3.46
N HIS A 119 10.66 -14.94 4.25
CA HIS A 119 10.55 -14.67 5.69
C HIS A 119 10.72 -15.98 6.47
N PRO A 120 11.97 -16.36 6.83
CA PRO A 120 12.24 -17.62 7.53
C PRO A 120 11.51 -17.74 8.88
N ALA A 121 11.31 -16.60 9.56
CA ALA A 121 10.57 -16.52 10.82
C ALA A 121 9.04 -16.36 10.62
N GLY A 122 8.54 -16.55 9.40
CA GLY A 122 7.15 -16.30 9.03
C GLY A 122 6.80 -14.82 8.88
N LEU A 123 5.61 -14.60 8.34
CA LEU A 123 4.98 -13.28 8.22
C LEU A 123 4.24 -12.93 9.53
N PRO A 124 4.15 -11.64 9.89
CA PRO A 124 3.47 -11.18 11.09
C PRO A 124 1.95 -11.28 10.90
N ARG A 125 1.20 -11.34 12.01
CA ARG A 125 -0.26 -11.55 11.99
C ARG A 125 -1.01 -10.49 11.19
N GLN A 126 -0.53 -9.25 11.20
CA GLN A 126 -1.06 -8.13 10.44
C GLN A 126 -1.08 -8.38 8.92
N ILE A 127 -0.19 -9.26 8.43
CA ILE A 127 -0.10 -9.64 7.02
C ILE A 127 -0.87 -10.95 6.76
N THR A 128 -0.82 -11.91 7.68
CA THR A 128 -1.40 -13.25 7.46
C THR A 128 -2.89 -13.34 7.78
N GLU A 129 -3.38 -12.62 8.79
CA GLU A 129 -4.77 -12.70 9.25
C GLU A 129 -5.80 -12.20 8.23
N PRO A 130 -5.53 -11.11 7.47
CA PRO A 130 -6.42 -10.70 6.38
C PRO A 130 -6.52 -11.75 5.25
N GLY A 131 -5.65 -12.76 5.25
CA GLY A 131 -5.73 -13.94 4.38
C GLY A 131 -5.41 -13.71 2.90
N MET A 132 -4.93 -12.51 2.52
CA MET A 132 -4.70 -12.15 1.11
C MET A 132 -3.47 -11.27 0.93
N TYR A 133 -2.28 -11.89 0.94
CA TYR A 133 -1.03 -11.28 0.49
C TYR A 133 -0.58 -11.87 -0.84
N LEU A 134 0.27 -11.14 -1.57
CA LEU A 134 0.87 -11.59 -2.82
C LEU A 134 2.36 -11.80 -2.63
N ASP A 135 2.83 -13.01 -2.95
CA ASP A 135 4.22 -13.39 -2.78
C ASP A 135 5.03 -13.09 -4.05
N PHE A 136 5.93 -12.12 -3.95
CA PHE A 136 6.91 -11.76 -4.97
C PHE A 136 8.34 -12.10 -4.52
N SER A 137 8.51 -12.94 -3.48
CA SER A 137 9.83 -13.30 -2.94
C SER A 137 10.73 -14.10 -3.89
N GLY A 138 10.16 -14.60 -4.99
CA GLY A 138 10.89 -15.20 -6.11
C GLY A 138 11.51 -14.19 -7.08
N TYR A 139 11.19 -12.91 -6.96
CA TYR A 139 11.70 -11.89 -7.88
C TYR A 139 13.20 -11.70 -7.66
N THR A 140 13.95 -11.56 -8.75
CA THR A 140 15.40 -11.36 -8.75
C THR A 140 15.77 -10.30 -9.78
N LEU A 141 17.02 -9.80 -9.74
CA LEU A 141 17.52 -8.91 -10.79
C LEU A 141 17.49 -9.55 -12.21
N ALA A 142 17.41 -10.88 -12.30
CA ALA A 142 17.32 -11.62 -13.55
C ALA A 142 15.87 -11.86 -14.02
N SER A 143 14.87 -11.49 -13.22
CA SER A 143 13.45 -11.74 -13.52
C SER A 143 12.90 -10.90 -14.69
N GLY A 144 13.73 -10.07 -15.33
CA GLY A 144 13.31 -9.24 -16.45
C GLY A 144 12.30 -8.17 -16.02
N ASP A 145 11.47 -7.76 -16.98
CA ASP A 145 10.46 -6.71 -16.80
C ASP A 145 9.18 -7.26 -16.18
N LEU A 146 8.79 -6.73 -15.01
CA LEU A 146 7.68 -7.25 -14.21
C LEU A 146 6.34 -7.15 -14.96
N LYS A 147 6.13 -6.12 -15.79
CA LYS A 147 4.88 -5.92 -16.54
C LYS A 147 4.69 -6.91 -17.69
N ALA A 148 5.74 -7.63 -18.10
CA ALA A 148 5.68 -8.63 -19.16
C ALA A 148 6.02 -10.03 -18.66
N ASN A 149 6.31 -10.20 -17.37
CA ASN A 149 6.73 -11.48 -16.83
C ASN A 149 5.51 -12.38 -16.52
N PRO A 150 5.35 -13.52 -17.22
CA PRO A 150 4.20 -14.40 -17.06
C PRO A 150 4.06 -14.98 -15.65
N ASP A 151 5.13 -15.09 -14.88
CA ASP A 151 5.11 -15.59 -13.50
C ASP A 151 4.44 -14.58 -12.54
N TYR A 152 4.56 -13.28 -12.83
CA TYR A 152 4.08 -12.20 -11.95
C TYR A 152 2.78 -11.55 -12.44
N LEU A 153 2.46 -11.65 -13.74
CA LEU A 153 1.24 -11.10 -14.33
C LEU A 153 -0.05 -11.49 -13.56
N PRO A 154 -0.27 -12.77 -13.18
CA PRO A 154 -1.46 -13.12 -12.41
C PRO A 154 -1.55 -12.43 -11.05
N ALA A 155 -0.42 -12.17 -10.40
CA ALA A 155 -0.39 -11.46 -9.12
C ALA A 155 -0.67 -9.97 -9.32
N ILE A 156 -0.09 -9.34 -10.35
CA ILE A 156 -0.35 -7.94 -10.71
C ILE A 156 -1.84 -7.75 -11.06
N GLN A 157 -2.42 -8.64 -11.87
CA GLN A 157 -3.82 -8.59 -12.24
C GLN A 157 -4.73 -8.65 -11.01
N LYS A 158 -4.43 -9.50 -10.02
CA LYS A 158 -5.18 -9.54 -8.75
C LYS A 158 -5.11 -8.21 -7.97
N ILE A 159 -3.98 -7.49 -8.02
CA ILE A 159 -3.88 -6.14 -7.41
C ILE A 159 -4.80 -5.18 -8.15
N VAL A 160 -4.71 -5.15 -9.48
CA VAL A 160 -5.46 -4.25 -10.35
C VAL A 160 -6.97 -4.46 -10.21
N GLU A 161 -7.43 -5.72 -10.29
CA GLU A 161 -8.84 -6.08 -10.12
C GLU A 161 -9.38 -5.66 -8.76
N ARG A 162 -8.58 -5.82 -7.70
CA ARG A 162 -8.95 -5.41 -6.34
C ARG A 162 -9.10 -3.89 -6.25
N ILE A 163 -8.14 -3.14 -6.77
CA ILE A 163 -8.19 -1.67 -6.78
C ILE A 163 -9.37 -1.19 -7.63
N ALA A 164 -9.57 -1.71 -8.84
CA ALA A 164 -10.66 -1.32 -9.72
C ALA A 164 -12.04 -1.60 -9.10
N SER A 165 -12.20 -2.77 -8.46
CA SER A 165 -13.44 -3.12 -7.76
C SER A 165 -13.76 -2.14 -6.62
N HIS A 166 -12.75 -1.79 -5.82
CA HIS A 166 -12.92 -0.79 -4.77
C HIS A 166 -13.16 0.61 -5.33
N TYR A 167 -12.51 0.98 -6.45
CA TYR A 167 -12.62 2.29 -7.07
C TYR A 167 -14.07 2.59 -7.48
N HIS A 168 -14.70 1.67 -8.22
CA HIS A 168 -16.07 1.87 -8.68
C HIS A 168 -17.08 1.95 -7.52
N LEU A 169 -16.88 1.15 -6.46
CA LEU A 169 -17.73 1.19 -5.27
C LEU A 169 -17.53 2.48 -4.47
N LEU A 170 -16.29 2.89 -4.25
CA LEU A 170 -15.96 4.11 -3.51
C LEU A 170 -16.53 5.34 -4.21
N LYS A 171 -16.36 5.43 -5.54
CA LYS A 171 -16.84 6.57 -6.33
C LYS A 171 -18.36 6.72 -6.29
N SER A 172 -19.09 5.59 -6.26
CA SER A 172 -20.56 5.58 -6.20
C SER A 172 -21.13 5.68 -4.79
N SER A 173 -20.35 5.38 -3.76
CA SER A 173 -20.84 5.25 -2.37
C SER A 173 -20.29 6.30 -1.42
N THR A 174 -19.38 7.18 -1.86
CA THR A 174 -18.85 8.24 -0.97
C THR A 174 -19.97 9.21 -0.55
N PRO A 175 -20.21 9.42 0.75
CA PRO A 175 -21.25 10.31 1.22
C PRO A 175 -21.04 11.76 0.80
N PRO A 176 -22.12 12.51 0.48
CA PRO A 176 -22.02 13.95 0.27
C PRO A 176 -21.40 14.64 1.49
N GLY A 177 -20.37 15.47 1.25
CA GLY A 177 -19.69 16.22 2.30
C GLY A 177 -18.57 15.46 3.03
N HIS A 178 -18.24 14.23 2.63
CA HIS A 178 -17.00 13.59 3.05
C HIS A 178 -15.80 14.45 2.60
N ASP A 179 -14.85 14.65 3.51
CA ASP A 179 -13.76 15.62 3.34
C ASP A 179 -12.46 15.04 3.91
N CYS A 180 -11.62 14.52 3.02
CA CYS A 180 -10.32 13.95 3.38
C CYS A 180 -9.34 14.96 4.00
N SER A 181 -9.59 16.28 3.90
CA SER A 181 -8.77 17.27 4.59
C SER A 181 -8.97 17.25 6.12
N ARG A 182 -10.02 16.57 6.61
CA ARG A 182 -10.29 16.40 8.05
C ARG A 182 -9.73 15.11 8.63
N PHE A 183 -9.24 14.21 7.78
CA PHE A 183 -8.60 12.99 8.26
C PHE A 183 -7.25 13.35 8.90
N VAL A 184 -6.98 12.77 10.07
CA VAL A 184 -5.76 13.00 10.84
C VAL A 184 -5.08 11.66 11.05
N MET A 185 -3.76 11.63 10.86
CA MET A 185 -2.96 10.44 11.10
C MET A 185 -3.11 9.97 12.56
N PRO A 186 -3.37 8.68 12.82
CA PRO A 186 -3.49 8.16 14.18
C PRO A 186 -2.15 8.20 14.92
N ASP A 187 -2.15 7.93 16.22
CA ASP A 187 -0.91 7.70 16.96
C ASP A 187 -0.12 6.53 16.35
N ILE A 188 1.21 6.58 16.52
CA ILE A 188 2.09 5.48 16.09
C ILE A 188 1.72 4.24 16.93
N PRO A 189 1.27 3.14 16.29
CA PRO A 189 0.91 1.93 17.02
C PRO A 189 2.16 1.27 17.64
N PRO A 190 2.04 0.20 18.45
CA PRO A 190 3.21 -0.58 18.87
C PRO A 190 3.85 -1.35 17.70
N GLU A 191 5.06 -1.87 17.93
CA GLU A 191 5.71 -2.79 16.97
C GLU A 191 4.89 -4.07 16.82
N TRP A 192 4.92 -4.66 15.62
CA TRP A 192 4.11 -5.85 15.33
C TRP A 192 4.62 -7.12 16.00
N ARG A 193 5.91 -7.16 16.35
CA ARG A 193 6.55 -8.30 17.02
C ARG A 193 7.09 -7.86 18.38
N ILE A 194 6.88 -8.71 19.39
CA ILE A 194 7.44 -8.52 20.74
C ILE A 194 8.96 -8.73 20.74
N VAL A 195 9.45 -9.62 19.86
CA VAL A 195 10.87 -9.90 19.65
C VAL A 195 11.23 -9.47 18.22
N PRO A 196 12.17 -8.53 18.05
CA PRO A 196 12.58 -8.11 16.71
C PRO A 196 13.16 -9.29 15.93
N PRO A 197 12.91 -9.39 14.62
CA PRO A 197 13.55 -10.41 13.80
C PRO A 197 15.08 -10.27 13.92
N PRO A 198 15.83 -11.39 13.89
CA PRO A 198 17.28 -11.36 14.07
C PRO A 198 17.90 -10.36 13.07
N HIS A 199 18.65 -9.40 13.60
CA HIS A 199 19.42 -8.47 12.78
C HIS A 199 20.40 -9.27 11.93
N PHE A 200 20.26 -9.21 10.61
CA PHE A 200 21.35 -9.59 9.73
C PHE A 200 22.46 -8.52 9.90
N PRO A 201 23.71 -8.91 10.20
CA PRO A 201 24.79 -7.95 10.36
C PRO A 201 24.96 -7.12 9.08
N ARG A 202 25.29 -5.83 9.28
CA ARG A 202 25.50 -4.83 8.22
C ARG A 202 26.67 -5.19 7.32
#